data_AF-A0A0M0BMQ8-F1
#
_entry.id   AF-A0A0M0BMQ8-F1
#
_cell.length_a   1.000
_cell.length_b   1.000
_cell.length_c   1.000
_cell.angle_alpha   90.00
_cell.angle_beta   90.00
_cell.angle_gamma   90.00
#
_symmetry.space_group_name_H-M   'P 1'
#
loop_
_entity.id
_entity.type
_entity.pdbx_description
1 polymer ?
#
loop_
_entity_poly.entity_id
_entity_poly.type
_entity_poly.pdbx_seq_one_letter_code
_entity_poly.pdbx_strand_id
1 'polypeptide(L)'
;MFTLLFVYSGAFGERVIRNMINDPSFCKVCAVHCDFCKYGVYSYVQNIHAAIALPDPAQLPRFIEDAAPYFPKHFPAVDLCIATGLHHDLLLELPQRLKHAGIRGLITPIEDFANVPSGLRQQVAEACEDHAIEYAAPKPFCALKPPPTMPLLSRFTDAFKIGKPRLRITTASRGGATVIYGVTVERSAPCGSTWYVAKKLMGKVVQREALHDVVAKAHHSYPCTATMGVDPELSEPLLHTAGYLIRAAVEDQLLH
;
A
#
# COMPACT_ATOMS: atom_id res chain seq x y z
N MET A 1 18.03 -11.56 6.27
CA MET A 1 17.41 -10.33 5.72
C MET A 1 15.93 -10.61 5.51
N PHE A 2 15.01 -9.70 5.83
CA PHE A 2 13.58 -9.92 5.55
C PHE A 2 13.31 -9.64 4.07
N THR A 3 12.73 -10.60 3.37
CA THR A 3 12.65 -10.66 1.90
C THR A 3 11.22 -10.75 1.41
N LEU A 4 10.96 -10.10 0.28
CA LEU A 4 9.64 -9.97 -0.31
C LEU A 4 9.58 -10.63 -1.68
N LEU A 5 8.42 -11.21 -1.95
CA LEU A 5 7.95 -11.58 -3.27
C LEU A 5 6.75 -10.70 -3.63
N PHE A 6 6.77 -10.10 -4.81
CA PHE A 6 5.56 -9.55 -5.41
C PHE A 6 5.02 -10.53 -6.44
N VAL A 7 3.73 -10.86 -6.36
CA VAL A 7 2.99 -11.53 -7.42
C VAL A 7 1.89 -10.58 -7.84
N TYR A 8 1.99 -10.03 -9.04
CA TYR A 8 1.14 -8.91 -9.41
C TYR A 8 0.64 -9.00 -10.83
N SER A 9 -0.47 -8.31 -11.09
CA SER A 9 -0.90 -7.95 -12.43
C SER A 9 -1.41 -6.51 -12.43
N GLY A 10 -1.28 -5.86 -13.59
CA GLY A 10 -1.65 -4.46 -13.79
C GLY A 10 -0.74 -3.44 -13.10
N ALA A 11 -1.10 -2.16 -13.26
CA ALA A 11 -0.28 -1.02 -12.87
C ALA A 11 -0.19 -0.80 -11.35
N PHE A 12 -1.11 -1.36 -10.55
CA PHE A 12 -1.12 -1.17 -9.10
C PHE A 12 0.13 -1.76 -8.44
N GLY A 13 0.41 -3.04 -8.69
CA GLY A 13 1.58 -3.71 -8.13
C GLY A 13 2.87 -3.02 -8.55
N GLU A 14 3.00 -2.68 -9.83
CA GLU A 14 4.16 -1.93 -10.36
C GLU A 14 4.37 -0.62 -9.60
N ARG A 15 3.30 0.14 -9.36
CA ARG A 15 3.35 1.40 -8.62
C ARG A 15 3.86 1.24 -7.18
N VAL A 16 3.42 0.21 -6.47
CA VAL A 16 3.92 -0.08 -5.12
C VAL A 16 5.40 -0.47 -5.18
N ILE A 17 5.77 -1.39 -6.08
CA ILE A 17 7.16 -1.84 -6.24
C ILE A 17 8.07 -0.64 -6.52
N ARG A 18 7.70 0.21 -7.49
CA ARG A 18 8.47 1.40 -7.89
C ARG A 18 8.57 2.42 -6.77
N ASN A 19 7.55 2.57 -5.94
CA ASN A 19 7.66 3.38 -4.74
C ASN A 19 8.64 2.79 -3.72
N MET A 20 8.63 1.47 -3.50
CA MET A 20 9.47 0.77 -2.52
C MET A 20 10.95 0.71 -2.93
N ILE A 21 11.26 0.53 -4.22
CA ILE A 21 12.65 0.66 -4.72
C ILE A 21 13.08 2.12 -4.88
N ASN A 22 12.13 3.04 -4.73
CA ASN A 22 12.31 4.48 -4.83
C ASN A 22 12.78 4.96 -6.21
N ASP A 23 12.14 4.45 -7.26
CA ASP A 23 12.43 4.78 -8.66
C ASP A 23 12.19 6.28 -8.96
N PRO A 24 13.22 7.05 -9.37
CA PRO A 24 13.11 8.48 -9.66
C PRO A 24 12.18 8.84 -10.82
N SER A 25 11.95 7.90 -11.74
CA SER A 25 11.10 8.10 -12.91
C SER A 25 9.61 7.89 -12.64
N PHE A 26 9.25 7.40 -11.45
CA PHE A 26 7.89 6.98 -11.11
C PHE A 26 7.00 8.13 -10.59
N CYS A 27 7.48 8.94 -9.63
CA CYS A 27 6.70 10.06 -9.10
C CYS A 27 6.85 11.30 -9.97
N LYS A 28 5.78 11.68 -10.68
CA LYS A 28 5.77 12.83 -11.61
C LYS A 28 4.83 13.98 -11.21
N VAL A 29 4.24 13.91 -10.01
CA VAL A 29 3.15 14.81 -9.58
C VAL A 29 3.56 16.28 -9.53
N CYS A 30 4.80 16.56 -9.14
CA CYS A 30 5.33 17.94 -9.09
C CYS A 30 5.81 18.45 -10.45
N ALA A 31 5.87 17.60 -11.48
CA ALA A 31 6.48 17.91 -12.78
C ALA A 31 7.83 18.63 -12.62
N VAL A 32 8.01 19.78 -13.27
CA VAL A 32 9.24 20.60 -13.24
C VAL A 32 9.54 21.21 -11.87
N HIS A 33 8.60 21.19 -10.93
CA HIS A 33 8.77 21.71 -9.57
C HIS A 33 9.19 20.61 -8.57
N CYS A 34 9.60 19.44 -9.05
CA CYS A 34 10.04 18.34 -8.17
C CYS A 34 11.33 18.71 -7.44
N ASP A 35 11.30 18.59 -6.11
CA ASP A 35 12.45 18.78 -5.22
C ASP A 35 12.99 17.45 -4.66
N PHE A 36 12.59 16.33 -5.26
CA PHE A 36 13.03 15.00 -4.93
C PHE A 36 12.73 14.56 -3.48
N CYS A 37 11.59 14.99 -2.91
CA CYS A 37 11.22 14.85 -1.49
C CYS A 37 11.34 13.46 -0.84
N LYS A 38 11.38 12.38 -1.62
CA LYS A 38 11.52 11.00 -1.11
C LYS A 38 12.80 10.29 -1.57
N TYR A 39 13.54 10.83 -2.54
CA TYR A 39 14.67 10.13 -3.17
C TYR A 39 15.93 10.23 -2.32
N GLY A 40 16.68 9.11 -2.24
CA GLY A 40 17.84 8.99 -1.34
C GLY A 40 17.49 8.76 0.13
N VAL A 41 16.21 8.78 0.51
CA VAL A 41 15.76 8.58 1.90
C VAL A 41 15.63 7.09 2.25
N TYR A 42 15.23 6.27 1.28
CA TYR A 42 15.09 4.82 1.43
C TYR A 42 15.21 4.12 0.07
N SER A 43 15.53 2.84 0.09
CA SER A 43 15.29 1.91 -1.02
C SER A 43 15.25 0.50 -0.47
N TYR A 44 14.26 -0.28 -0.92
CA TYR A 44 14.08 -1.68 -0.50
C TYR A 44 14.41 -2.66 -1.61
N VAL A 45 15.15 -2.23 -2.64
CA VAL A 45 15.49 -3.06 -3.80
C VAL A 45 16.19 -4.36 -3.40
N GLN A 46 17.06 -4.32 -2.38
CA GLN A 46 17.77 -5.51 -1.89
C GLN A 46 16.85 -6.49 -1.14
N ASN A 47 15.71 -6.04 -0.63
CA ASN A 47 14.75 -6.87 0.08
C ASN A 47 13.73 -7.51 -0.87
N ILE A 48 13.47 -6.90 -2.04
CA ILE A 48 12.56 -7.46 -3.04
C ILE A 48 13.33 -8.53 -3.80
N HIS A 49 13.12 -9.80 -3.43
CA HIS A 49 13.83 -10.92 -4.03
C HIS A 49 13.32 -11.21 -5.46
N ALA A 50 12.01 -11.08 -5.67
CA ALA A 50 11.41 -11.20 -6.99
C ALA A 50 10.11 -10.40 -7.10
N ALA A 51 9.82 -9.97 -8.32
CA ALA A 51 8.53 -9.42 -8.72
C ALA A 51 8.06 -10.19 -9.97
N ILE A 52 6.98 -10.94 -9.82
CA ILE A 52 6.45 -11.85 -10.83
C ILE A 52 5.16 -11.26 -11.36
N ALA A 53 5.21 -10.79 -12.60
CA ALA A 53 4.03 -10.32 -13.31
C ALA A 53 3.26 -11.51 -13.89
N LEU A 54 1.98 -11.63 -13.53
CA LEU A 54 1.04 -12.57 -14.14
C LEU A 54 0.24 -11.88 -15.25
N PRO A 55 -0.43 -12.63 -16.14
CA PRO A 55 -1.26 -12.03 -17.19
C PRO A 55 -2.33 -11.08 -16.64
N ASP A 56 -2.75 -10.13 -17.47
CA ASP A 56 -3.86 -9.24 -17.14
C ASP A 56 -5.16 -10.05 -16.97
N PRO A 57 -5.86 -9.95 -15.82
CA PRO A 57 -7.14 -10.63 -15.63
C PRO A 57 -8.15 -10.36 -16.75
N ALA A 58 -8.11 -9.19 -17.40
CA ALA A 58 -8.99 -8.85 -18.52
C ALA A 58 -8.71 -9.68 -19.80
N GLN A 59 -7.55 -10.33 -19.88
CA GLN A 59 -7.16 -11.20 -21.00
C GLN A 59 -7.36 -12.69 -20.69
N LEU A 60 -7.78 -13.02 -19.47
CA LEU A 60 -7.97 -14.39 -19.01
C LEU A 60 -9.45 -14.79 -19.12
N PRO A 61 -9.75 -16.10 -19.27
CA PRO A 61 -11.11 -16.57 -19.19
C PRO A 61 -11.69 -16.27 -17.81
N ARG A 62 -13.00 -16.09 -17.73
CA ARG A 62 -13.72 -15.81 -16.48
C ARG A 62 -13.49 -16.88 -15.40
N PHE A 63 -13.27 -18.12 -15.82
CA PHE A 63 -12.97 -19.25 -14.96
C PHE A 63 -11.74 -19.97 -15.52
N ILE A 64 -10.81 -20.30 -14.64
CA ILE A 64 -9.58 -21.02 -14.91
C ILE A 64 -9.69 -22.40 -14.26
N GLU A 65 -9.78 -23.45 -15.08
CA GLU A 65 -9.81 -24.83 -14.59
C GLU A 65 -8.44 -25.30 -14.07
N ASP A 66 -7.36 -24.93 -14.77
CA ASP A 66 -5.98 -25.21 -14.35
C ASP A 66 -5.19 -23.90 -14.22
N ALA A 67 -4.88 -23.54 -12.97
CA ALA A 67 -4.10 -22.35 -12.64
C ALA A 67 -2.58 -22.54 -12.84
N ALA A 68 -2.09 -23.78 -12.90
CA ALA A 68 -0.66 -24.07 -12.92
C ALA A 68 0.13 -23.42 -14.07
N PRO A 69 -0.38 -23.34 -15.32
CA PRO A 69 0.33 -22.73 -16.43
C PRO A 69 0.61 -21.23 -16.26
N TYR A 70 -0.18 -20.53 -15.44
CA TYR A 70 -0.05 -19.09 -15.24
C TYR A 70 1.02 -18.72 -14.21
N PHE A 71 1.42 -19.67 -13.37
CA PHE A 71 2.42 -19.46 -12.32
C PHE A 71 3.82 -19.89 -12.74
N PRO A 72 4.88 -19.35 -12.11
CA PRO A 72 6.20 -19.92 -12.24
C PRO A 72 6.22 -21.37 -11.73
N LYS A 73 7.12 -22.19 -12.28
CA LYS A 73 7.32 -23.58 -11.81
C LYS A 73 7.70 -23.65 -10.33
N HIS A 74 8.48 -22.68 -9.85
CA HIS A 74 8.90 -22.58 -8.46
C HIS A 74 8.82 -21.13 -8.01
N PHE A 75 8.28 -20.91 -6.81
CA PHE A 75 8.43 -19.64 -6.11
C PHE A 75 9.74 -19.62 -5.32
N PRO A 76 10.39 -18.45 -5.18
CA PRO A 76 11.56 -18.33 -4.34
C PRO A 76 11.17 -18.48 -2.85
N ALA A 77 12.08 -19.01 -2.04
CA ALA A 77 11.93 -19.03 -0.59
C ALA A 77 12.14 -17.61 -0.04
N VAL A 78 11.05 -16.97 0.40
CA VAL A 78 11.06 -15.61 0.98
C VAL A 78 10.18 -15.55 2.23
N ASP A 79 10.23 -14.43 2.95
CA ASP A 79 9.45 -14.27 4.18
C ASP A 79 7.97 -13.96 3.91
N LEU A 80 7.69 -13.10 2.93
CA LEU A 80 6.34 -12.55 2.71
C LEU A 80 6.04 -12.30 1.22
N CYS A 81 4.83 -12.65 0.79
CA CYS A 81 4.29 -12.35 -0.52
C CYS A 81 3.30 -11.18 -0.46
N ILE A 82 3.38 -10.25 -1.41
CA ILE A 82 2.37 -9.22 -1.67
C ILE A 82 1.71 -9.56 -3.01
N ALA A 83 0.42 -9.87 -2.97
CA ALA A 83 -0.36 -10.26 -4.12
C ALA A 83 -1.33 -9.14 -4.54
N THR A 84 -1.25 -8.68 -5.79
CA THR A 84 -2.05 -7.51 -6.22
C THR A 84 -2.63 -7.67 -7.61
N GLY A 85 -3.92 -7.38 -7.78
CA GLY A 85 -4.56 -7.30 -9.10
C GLY A 85 -4.64 -8.64 -9.84
N LEU A 86 -4.55 -9.76 -9.14
CA LEU A 86 -4.60 -11.09 -9.75
C LEU A 86 -6.03 -11.47 -10.17
N HIS A 87 -6.14 -12.36 -11.15
CA HIS A 87 -7.39 -13.03 -11.47
C HIS A 87 -7.90 -13.82 -10.26
N HIS A 88 -9.22 -13.91 -10.08
CA HIS A 88 -9.82 -14.50 -8.87
C HIS A 88 -9.34 -15.93 -8.62
N ASP A 89 -9.37 -16.79 -9.63
CA ASP A 89 -8.92 -18.18 -9.51
C ASP A 89 -7.41 -18.31 -9.22
N LEU A 90 -6.59 -17.39 -9.77
CA LEU A 90 -5.16 -17.38 -9.48
C LEU A 90 -4.92 -16.94 -8.03
N LEU A 91 -5.66 -15.94 -7.55
CA LEU A 91 -5.56 -15.50 -6.16
C LEU A 91 -5.98 -16.62 -5.18
N LEU A 92 -7.00 -17.39 -5.53
CA LEU A 92 -7.49 -18.51 -4.72
C LEU A 92 -6.49 -19.67 -4.63
N GLU A 93 -5.79 -19.96 -5.73
CA GLU A 93 -4.73 -21.00 -5.80
C GLU A 93 -3.44 -20.58 -5.07
N LEU A 94 -3.17 -19.28 -4.96
CA LEU A 94 -1.89 -18.76 -4.50
C LEU A 94 -1.45 -19.28 -3.11
N PRO A 95 -2.31 -19.35 -2.06
CA PRO A 95 -1.91 -19.83 -0.74
C PRO A 95 -1.26 -21.22 -0.76
N GLN A 96 -1.80 -22.16 -1.55
CA GLN A 96 -1.25 -23.52 -1.66
C GLN A 96 0.17 -23.49 -2.24
N ARG A 97 0.42 -22.64 -3.23
CA ARG A 97 1.74 -22.49 -3.84
C ARG A 97 2.74 -21.83 -2.91
N LEU A 98 2.32 -20.82 -2.15
CA LEU A 98 3.14 -20.17 -1.13
C LEU A 98 3.55 -21.16 -0.05
N LYS A 99 2.63 -22.01 0.41
CA LYS A 99 2.93 -23.12 1.34
C LYS A 99 4.02 -24.04 0.81
N HIS A 100 3.91 -24.49 -0.44
CA HIS A 100 4.92 -25.37 -1.05
C HIS A 100 6.30 -24.71 -1.14
N ALA A 101 6.36 -23.38 -1.25
CA ALA A 101 7.61 -22.61 -1.24
C ALA A 101 8.10 -22.23 0.17
N GLY A 102 7.37 -22.61 1.23
CA GLY A 102 7.70 -22.27 2.61
C GLY A 102 7.46 -20.80 2.99
N ILE A 103 6.68 -20.06 2.19
CA ILE A 103 6.33 -18.65 2.46
C ILE A 103 5.17 -18.62 3.46
N ARG A 104 5.33 -17.83 4.53
CA ARG A 104 4.40 -17.82 5.69
C ARG A 104 3.64 -16.52 5.89
N GLY A 105 3.79 -15.55 4.99
CA GLY A 105 3.04 -14.29 5.01
C GLY A 105 2.46 -13.95 3.65
N LEU A 106 1.19 -13.54 3.62
CA LEU A 106 0.51 -13.02 2.45
C LEU A 106 -0.21 -11.71 2.78
N ILE A 107 0.03 -10.69 1.97
CA ILE A 107 -0.78 -9.47 1.97
C ILE A 107 -1.47 -9.36 0.60
N THR A 108 -2.79 -9.27 0.60
CA THR A 108 -3.60 -9.06 -0.60
C THR A 108 -4.36 -7.74 -0.49
N PRO A 109 -3.74 -6.61 -0.88
CA PRO A 109 -4.38 -5.32 -0.75
C PRO A 109 -5.56 -5.14 -1.69
N ILE A 110 -6.62 -4.53 -1.17
CA ILE A 110 -7.86 -4.28 -1.89
C ILE A 110 -7.91 -2.80 -2.28
N GLU A 111 -7.32 -2.49 -3.43
CA GLU A 111 -7.42 -1.13 -4.01
C GLU A 111 -8.65 -0.96 -4.90
N ASP A 112 -9.15 -2.06 -5.44
CA ASP A 112 -10.44 -2.13 -6.12
C ASP A 112 -11.18 -3.37 -5.57
N PHE A 113 -12.39 -3.15 -5.05
CA PHE A 113 -13.19 -4.20 -4.45
C PHE A 113 -13.70 -5.22 -5.48
N ALA A 114 -13.70 -4.89 -6.77
CA ALA A 114 -13.99 -5.85 -7.83
C ALA A 114 -12.87 -6.91 -8.00
N ASN A 115 -11.63 -6.55 -7.68
CA ASN A 115 -10.49 -7.47 -7.78
C ASN A 115 -10.47 -8.49 -6.65
N VAL A 116 -10.99 -8.13 -5.47
CA VAL A 116 -11.06 -9.01 -4.29
C VAL A 116 -12.42 -8.85 -3.60
N PRO A 117 -13.49 -9.44 -4.17
CA PRO A 117 -14.81 -9.43 -3.55
C PRO A 117 -14.79 -10.11 -2.16
N SER A 118 -15.77 -9.80 -1.31
CA SER A 118 -15.83 -10.30 0.08
C SER A 118 -15.79 -11.83 0.19
N GLY A 119 -16.50 -12.54 -0.70
CA GLY A 119 -16.47 -14.00 -0.76
C GLY A 119 -15.09 -14.56 -1.09
N LEU A 120 -14.44 -14.02 -2.13
CA LEU A 120 -13.07 -14.41 -2.48
C LEU A 120 -12.08 -14.08 -1.35
N ARG A 121 -12.22 -12.90 -0.73
CA ARG A 121 -11.40 -12.51 0.43
C ARG A 121 -11.48 -13.53 1.55
N GLN A 122 -12.68 -14.03 1.85
CA GLN A 122 -12.91 -15.04 2.86
C GLN A 122 -12.28 -16.38 2.47
N GLN A 123 -12.50 -16.86 1.24
CA GLN A 123 -11.92 -18.11 0.75
C GLN A 123 -10.38 -18.09 0.81
N VAL A 124 -9.75 -16.97 0.44
CA VAL A 124 -8.29 -16.81 0.54
C VAL A 124 -7.84 -16.79 2.00
N ALA A 125 -8.62 -16.19 2.90
CA ALA A 125 -8.31 -16.19 4.34
C ALA A 125 -8.34 -17.60 4.92
N GLU A 126 -9.39 -18.37 4.63
CA GLU A 126 -9.55 -19.77 5.04
C GLU A 126 -8.40 -20.64 4.49
N ALA A 127 -8.06 -20.50 3.21
CA ALA A 127 -6.92 -21.20 2.60
C ALA A 127 -5.57 -20.82 3.24
N CYS A 128 -5.39 -19.56 3.66
CA CYS A 128 -4.19 -19.15 4.39
C CYS A 128 -4.13 -19.75 5.80
N GLU A 129 -5.27 -19.82 6.50
CA GLU A 129 -5.39 -20.44 7.82
C GLU A 129 -5.03 -21.93 7.76
N ASP A 130 -5.61 -22.67 6.81
CA ASP A 130 -5.32 -24.10 6.55
C ASP A 130 -3.85 -24.38 6.21
N HIS A 131 -3.11 -23.34 5.81
CA HIS A 131 -1.72 -23.42 5.40
C HIS A 131 -0.76 -22.75 6.38
N ALA A 132 -1.27 -22.26 7.52
CA ALA A 132 -0.50 -21.54 8.53
C ALA A 132 0.26 -20.33 7.95
N ILE A 133 -0.40 -19.59 7.06
CA ILE A 133 0.10 -18.35 6.45
C ILE A 133 -0.55 -17.17 7.16
N GLU A 134 0.24 -16.26 7.74
CA GLU A 134 -0.27 -14.99 8.25
C GLU A 134 -0.84 -14.17 7.08
N TYR A 135 -2.11 -13.80 7.18
CA TYR A 135 -2.83 -13.16 6.09
C TYR A 135 -3.46 -11.83 6.51
N ALA A 136 -3.33 -10.83 5.62
CA ALA A 136 -4.12 -9.61 5.71
C ALA A 136 -4.58 -9.13 4.33
N ALA A 137 -5.82 -8.66 4.27
CA ALA A 137 -6.40 -8.03 3.09
C ALA A 137 -6.79 -6.57 3.37
N PRO A 138 -5.80 -5.66 3.54
CA PRO A 138 -6.07 -4.27 3.88
C PRO A 138 -6.87 -3.56 2.77
N LYS A 139 -7.87 -2.77 3.16
CA LYS A 139 -8.79 -2.09 2.25
C LYS A 139 -8.88 -0.59 2.58
N PRO A 140 -8.17 0.29 1.84
CA PRO A 140 -7.11 0.01 0.85
C PRO A 140 -5.78 -0.42 1.49
N PHE A 141 -4.70 -0.59 0.72
CA PHE A 141 -3.41 -1.06 1.23
C PHE A 141 -2.85 -0.15 2.34
N CYS A 142 -3.06 1.17 2.23
CA CYS A 142 -2.67 2.10 3.28
C CYS A 142 -3.53 1.99 4.55
N ALA A 143 -4.51 1.09 4.64
CA ALA A 143 -5.18 0.73 5.88
C ALA A 143 -4.44 -0.35 6.69
N LEU A 144 -3.37 -0.95 6.13
CA LEU A 144 -2.64 -2.04 6.78
C LEU A 144 -2.10 -1.63 8.15
N LYS A 145 -2.67 -2.26 9.19
CA LYS A 145 -2.27 -2.15 10.60
C LYS A 145 -2.32 -3.55 11.23
N PRO A 146 -1.25 -4.35 11.11
CA PRO A 146 -1.22 -5.71 11.63
C PRO A 146 -1.32 -5.69 13.16
N PRO A 147 -2.11 -6.59 13.77
CA PRO A 147 -2.10 -6.79 15.22
C PRO A 147 -0.77 -7.44 15.66
N PRO A 148 -0.38 -7.32 16.94
CA PRO A 148 0.82 -7.98 17.47
C PRO A 148 0.85 -9.50 17.29
N THR A 149 -0.31 -10.13 17.08
CA THR A 149 -0.46 -11.56 16.80
C THR A 149 -0.04 -11.98 15.39
N MET A 150 0.26 -11.02 14.50
CA MET A 150 0.76 -11.26 13.14
C MET A 150 2.21 -10.74 13.01
N PRO A 151 3.20 -11.40 13.63
CA PRO A 151 4.57 -10.91 13.70
C PRO A 151 5.26 -10.74 12.33
N LEU A 152 4.97 -11.57 11.32
CA LEU A 152 5.54 -11.38 9.98
C LEU A 152 5.02 -10.10 9.32
N LEU A 153 3.71 -9.85 9.42
CA LEU A 153 3.11 -8.63 8.86
C LEU A 153 3.51 -7.39 9.66
N SER A 154 3.60 -7.47 10.99
CA SER A 154 4.15 -6.37 11.82
C SER A 154 5.57 -6.05 11.40
N ARG A 155 6.43 -7.07 11.23
CA ARG A 155 7.82 -6.92 10.77
C ARG A 155 7.89 -6.30 9.38
N PHE A 156 6.97 -6.60 8.46
CA PHE A 156 6.86 -5.90 7.19
C PHE A 156 6.64 -4.40 7.39
N THR A 157 5.63 -4.00 8.17
CA THR A 157 5.32 -2.56 8.36
C THR A 157 6.45 -1.80 9.05
N ASP A 158 7.25 -2.47 9.87
CA ASP A 158 8.35 -1.87 10.61
C ASP A 158 9.67 -1.85 9.83
N ALA A 159 9.96 -2.87 9.04
CA ALA A 159 11.16 -2.94 8.21
C ALA A 159 11.07 -2.01 6.99
N PHE A 160 9.90 -1.96 6.34
CA PHE A 160 9.71 -1.19 5.11
C PHE A 160 9.09 0.17 5.33
N LYS A 161 8.60 0.46 6.55
CA LYS A 161 7.87 1.70 6.83
C LYS A 161 6.73 1.93 5.82
N ILE A 162 6.05 0.85 5.41
CA ILE A 162 4.90 0.86 4.50
C ILE A 162 3.65 0.37 5.25
N GLY A 163 2.52 1.05 5.09
CA GLY A 163 1.23 0.67 5.69
C GLY A 163 0.37 1.88 6.04
N LYS A 164 -0.34 1.83 7.17
CA LYS A 164 -1.07 3.00 7.70
C LYS A 164 -0.16 4.22 7.88
N PRO A 165 -0.43 5.36 7.23
CA PRO A 165 0.44 6.53 7.30
C PRO A 165 0.71 6.95 8.74
N ARG A 166 1.95 7.35 9.01
CA ARG A 166 2.37 7.91 10.29
C ARG A 166 3.38 9.02 10.05
N LEU A 167 3.09 10.19 10.61
CA LEU A 167 3.89 11.39 10.46
C LEU A 167 4.37 11.87 11.82
N ARG A 168 5.47 12.62 11.82
CA ARG A 168 5.90 13.45 12.93
C ARG A 168 5.99 14.89 12.45
N ILE A 169 5.22 15.78 13.07
CA ILE A 169 5.10 17.17 12.63
C ILE A 169 5.73 18.09 13.67
N THR A 170 6.54 19.03 13.19
CA THR A 170 7.15 20.09 14.00
C THR A 170 6.61 21.44 13.56
N THR A 171 6.28 22.29 14.54
CA THR A 171 5.67 23.59 14.31
C THR A 171 6.55 24.71 14.85
N ALA A 172 6.33 25.92 14.35
CA ALA A 172 7.00 27.14 14.82
C ALA A 172 6.00 28.30 14.85
N SER A 173 6.17 29.23 15.79
CA SER A 173 5.43 30.49 15.77
C SER A 173 6.08 31.47 14.79
N ARG A 174 5.31 32.01 13.85
CA ARG A 174 5.74 33.04 12.90
C ARG A 174 4.62 34.06 12.71
N GLY A 175 4.91 35.33 12.99
CA GLY A 175 3.95 36.42 12.77
C GLY A 175 2.63 36.27 13.54
N GLY A 176 2.67 35.67 14.73
CA GLY A 176 1.47 35.42 15.55
C GLY A 176 0.69 34.15 15.19
N ALA A 177 1.11 33.39 14.17
CA ALA A 177 0.49 32.12 13.78
C ALA A 177 1.43 30.93 14.01
N THR A 178 0.86 29.79 14.39
CA THR A 178 1.58 28.51 14.42
C THR A 178 1.61 27.93 13.01
N VAL A 179 2.80 27.64 12.49
CA VAL A 179 3.01 27.08 11.15
C VAL A 179 3.77 25.76 11.21
N ILE A 180 3.51 24.88 10.23
CA ILE A 180 4.25 23.63 10.06
C ILE A 180 5.65 23.95 9.51
N TYR A 181 6.68 23.68 10.32
CA TYR A 181 8.08 23.91 9.98
C TYR A 181 8.78 22.65 9.46
N GLY A 182 8.32 21.46 9.84
CA GLY A 182 8.89 20.20 9.38
C GLY A 182 7.93 19.03 9.49
N VAL A 183 7.98 18.10 8.53
CA VAL A 183 7.18 16.88 8.50
C VAL A 183 8.10 15.71 8.20
N THR A 184 8.21 14.76 9.12
CA THR A 184 8.94 13.49 8.92
C THR A 184 7.93 12.38 8.62
N VAL A 185 8.17 11.63 7.54
CA VAL A 185 7.37 10.45 7.18
C VAL A 185 7.94 9.22 7.87
N GLU A 186 7.26 8.74 8.91
CA GLU A 186 7.69 7.56 9.69
C GLU A 186 7.17 6.25 9.10
N ARG A 187 5.99 6.32 8.48
CA ARG A 187 5.39 5.24 7.70
C ARG A 187 4.61 5.86 6.54
N SER A 188 4.87 5.37 5.33
CA SER A 188 4.29 5.87 4.10
C SER A 188 3.15 4.97 3.62
N ALA A 189 2.15 5.55 2.97
CA ALA A 189 1.22 4.81 2.14
C ALA A 189 1.99 4.03 1.05
N PRO A 190 1.58 2.81 0.71
CA PRO A 190 2.28 1.96 -0.27
C PRO A 190 2.48 2.63 -1.64
N CYS A 191 1.52 3.44 -2.08
CA CYS A 191 1.58 4.19 -3.34
C CYS A 191 2.53 5.41 -3.31
N GLY A 192 2.99 5.82 -2.13
CA GLY A 192 3.89 6.97 -1.91
C GLY A 192 3.21 8.31 -1.63
N SER A 193 1.86 8.37 -1.60
CA SER A 193 1.11 9.64 -1.45
C SER A 193 1.46 10.41 -0.17
N THR A 194 1.81 9.72 0.92
CA THR A 194 2.21 10.33 2.20
C THR A 194 3.38 11.31 2.05
N TRP A 195 4.36 11.01 1.20
CA TRP A 195 5.50 11.91 0.94
C TRP A 195 5.06 13.21 0.26
N TYR A 196 4.14 13.10 -0.69
CA TYR A 196 3.60 14.26 -1.38
C TYR A 196 2.76 15.14 -0.45
N VAL A 197 1.90 14.53 0.36
CA VAL A 197 1.11 15.26 1.37
C VAL A 197 2.03 15.94 2.39
N ALA A 198 3.04 15.24 2.91
CA ALA A 198 4.04 15.81 3.82
C ALA A 198 4.70 17.07 3.25
N LYS A 199 5.06 17.05 1.96
CA LYS A 199 5.63 18.22 1.28
C LYS A 199 4.65 19.39 1.19
N LYS A 200 3.37 19.13 0.91
CA LYS A 200 2.34 20.18 0.76
C LYS A 200 1.93 20.83 2.08
N LEU A 201 2.18 20.15 3.20
CA LEU A 201 1.95 20.68 4.55
C LEU A 201 2.98 21.72 4.98
N MET A 202 4.18 21.72 4.38
CA MET A 202 5.26 22.65 4.75
C MET A 202 4.82 24.11 4.62
N GLY A 203 5.05 24.90 5.68
CA GLY A 203 4.71 26.32 5.75
C GLY A 203 3.22 26.62 5.90
N LYS A 204 2.36 25.62 6.04
CA LYS A 204 0.92 25.82 6.27
C LYS A 204 0.63 26.18 7.72
N VAL A 205 -0.38 27.02 7.91
CA VAL A 205 -0.87 27.39 9.24
C VAL A 205 -1.56 26.18 9.88
N VAL A 206 -1.36 26.00 11.19
CA VAL A 206 -2.02 24.97 11.98
C VAL A 206 -3.45 25.43 12.30
N GLN A 207 -4.32 25.31 11.31
CA GLN A 207 -5.75 25.54 11.43
C GLN A 207 -6.46 24.34 10.79
N ARG A 208 -7.39 23.74 11.54
CA ARG A 208 -8.04 22.46 11.18
C ARG A 208 -8.59 22.46 9.75
N GLU A 209 -9.44 23.42 9.42
CA GLU A 209 -10.13 23.48 8.12
C GLU A 209 -9.13 23.69 6.97
N ALA A 210 -8.15 24.57 7.17
CA ALA A 210 -7.10 24.83 6.18
C ALA A 210 -6.21 23.60 5.94
N LEU A 211 -5.87 22.87 6.99
CA LEU A 211 -5.08 21.64 6.87
C LEU A 211 -5.88 20.53 6.18
N HIS A 212 -7.17 20.39 6.48
CA HIS A 212 -8.02 19.41 5.79
C HIS A 212 -8.06 19.66 4.29
N ASP A 213 -8.23 20.91 3.87
CA ASP A 213 -8.24 21.31 2.47
C ASP A 213 -6.89 21.02 1.79
N VAL A 214 -5.77 21.35 2.45
CA VAL A 214 -4.42 21.03 1.94
C VAL A 214 -4.22 19.52 1.76
N VAL A 215 -4.56 18.72 2.77
CA VAL A 215 -4.42 17.27 2.73
C VAL A 215 -5.31 16.67 1.64
N ALA A 216 -6.59 17.07 1.58
CA ALA A 216 -7.53 16.59 0.58
C ALA A 216 -7.06 16.91 -0.84
N LYS A 217 -6.68 18.17 -1.12
CA LYS A 217 -6.17 18.58 -2.44
C LYS A 217 -4.90 17.82 -2.80
N ALA A 218 -3.95 17.70 -1.88
CA ALA A 218 -2.70 16.99 -2.13
C ALA A 218 -2.95 15.49 -2.40
N HIS A 219 -3.82 14.85 -1.62
CA HIS A 219 -4.16 13.44 -1.78
C HIS A 219 -4.85 13.17 -3.13
N HIS A 220 -5.87 13.94 -3.49
CA HIS A 220 -6.59 13.76 -4.77
C HIS A 220 -5.74 14.12 -5.99
N SER A 221 -4.75 15.00 -5.84
CA SER A 221 -3.80 15.32 -6.92
C SER A 221 -2.70 14.28 -7.07
N TYR A 222 -2.50 13.42 -6.08
CA TYR A 222 -1.56 12.32 -6.18
C TYR A 222 -2.26 11.13 -6.87
N PRO A 223 -1.60 10.37 -7.75
CA PRO A 223 -2.25 9.27 -8.42
C PRO A 223 -2.28 8.08 -7.46
N CYS A 224 -3.25 8.11 -6.55
CA CYS A 224 -3.54 7.06 -5.60
C CYS A 224 -3.89 5.76 -6.34
N THR A 225 -3.62 4.64 -5.70
CA THR A 225 -3.93 3.32 -6.23
C THR A 225 -5.38 2.90 -5.98
N ALA A 226 -6.01 3.51 -4.98
CA ALA A 226 -7.35 3.14 -4.53
C ALA A 226 -8.40 3.66 -5.51
N THR A 227 -9.39 2.83 -5.80
CA THR A 227 -10.47 3.13 -6.74
C THR A 227 -11.34 4.29 -6.25
N MET A 228 -11.84 5.06 -7.21
CA MET A 228 -12.92 6.03 -6.99
C MET A 228 -14.31 5.38 -6.98
N GLY A 229 -14.41 4.09 -7.31
CA GLY A 229 -15.65 3.33 -7.21
C GLY A 229 -16.17 3.30 -5.77
N VAL A 230 -17.49 3.44 -5.60
CA VAL A 230 -18.13 3.35 -4.29
C VAL A 230 -18.13 1.91 -3.83
N ASP A 231 -17.45 1.65 -2.73
CA ASP A 231 -17.35 0.32 -2.18
C ASP A 231 -18.67 -0.13 -1.53
N PRO A 232 -19.21 -1.32 -1.83
CA PRO A 232 -20.47 -1.76 -1.24
C PRO A 232 -20.39 -2.09 0.26
N GLU A 233 -19.20 -2.40 0.80
CA GLU A 233 -19.04 -2.67 2.24
C GLU A 233 -18.91 -1.36 3.04
N LEU A 234 -18.27 -0.34 2.48
CA LEU A 234 -17.99 0.93 3.16
C LEU A 234 -18.97 2.07 2.78
N SER A 235 -19.74 1.91 1.71
CA SER A 235 -20.58 2.96 1.12
C SER A 235 -19.82 4.25 0.77
N GLU A 236 -18.53 4.12 0.46
CA GLU A 236 -17.59 5.23 0.22
C GLU A 236 -16.52 4.78 -0.78
N PRO A 237 -16.00 5.66 -1.65
CA PRO A 237 -14.81 5.37 -2.43
C PRO A 237 -13.60 4.98 -1.57
N LEU A 238 -12.85 3.97 -2.02
CA LEU A 238 -11.62 3.54 -1.33
C LEU A 238 -10.57 4.65 -1.34
N LEU A 239 -10.55 5.49 -2.38
CA LEU A 239 -9.71 6.68 -2.42
C LEU A 239 -10.05 7.64 -1.27
N HIS A 240 -11.32 7.87 -0.94
CA HIS A 240 -11.68 8.74 0.18
C HIS A 240 -11.25 8.11 1.51
N THR A 241 -11.40 6.80 1.66
CA THR A 241 -10.87 6.06 2.83
C THR A 241 -9.35 6.28 2.99
N ALA A 242 -8.57 6.19 1.90
CA ALA A 242 -7.14 6.52 1.91
C ALA A 242 -6.88 7.98 2.33
N GLY A 243 -7.70 8.92 1.85
CA GLY A 243 -7.66 10.32 2.21
C GLY A 243 -7.91 10.57 3.70
N TYR A 244 -8.88 9.88 4.30
CA TYR A 244 -9.15 9.94 5.73
C TYR A 244 -7.99 9.40 6.56
N LEU A 245 -7.34 8.32 6.11
CA LEU A 245 -6.18 7.74 6.81
C LEU A 245 -4.99 8.70 6.89
N ILE A 246 -4.66 9.41 5.81
CA ILE A 246 -3.58 10.41 5.84
C ILE A 246 -4.00 11.67 6.60
N ARG A 247 -5.27 12.08 6.52
CA ARG A 247 -5.79 13.20 7.31
C ARG A 247 -5.70 12.91 8.81
N ALA A 248 -6.16 11.74 9.25
CA ALA A 248 -6.05 11.31 10.64
C ALA A 248 -4.59 11.32 11.11
N ALA A 249 -3.64 10.86 10.29
CA ALA A 249 -2.21 10.89 10.62
C ALA A 249 -1.64 12.32 10.80
N VAL A 250 -2.27 13.34 10.20
CA VAL A 250 -1.92 14.76 10.41
C VAL A 250 -2.60 15.31 11.67
N GLU A 251 -3.89 15.00 11.86
CA GLU A 251 -4.66 15.41 13.04
C GLU A 251 -4.04 14.87 14.34
N ASP A 252 -3.63 13.60 14.34
CA ASP A 252 -2.95 12.88 15.43
C ASP A 252 -1.61 13.52 15.87
N GLN A 253 -1.12 14.54 15.18
CA GLN A 253 0.10 15.27 15.56
C GLN A 253 -0.13 16.72 15.95
N LEU A 254 -1.31 17.28 15.65
CA LEU A 254 -1.55 18.72 15.69
C LEU A 254 -2.80 19.13 16.45
N LEU A 255 -3.79 18.25 16.60
CA LEU A 255 -5.15 18.62 17.00
C LEU A 255 -5.72 17.73 18.12
N HIS A 256 -4.90 17.45 19.14
CA HIS A 256 -5.35 16.85 20.39
C HIS A 256 -6.06 17.85 21.29
#